data_AF-A0A7G9QHU0-F1
#
_entry.id   AF-A0A7G9QHU0-F1
#
_cell.length_a   1.000
_cell.length_b   1.000
_cell.length_c   1.000
_cell.angle_alpha   90.00
_cell.angle_beta   90.00
_cell.angle_gamma   90.00
#
_symmetry.space_group_name_H-M   'P 1'
#
loop_
_entity.id
_entity.type
_entity.pdbx_description
1 polymer ?
#
loop_
_entity_poly.entity_id
_entity_poly.type
_entity_poly.pdbx_seq_one_letter_code
_entity_poly.pdbx_strand_id
1 'polypeptide(L)'
;MNKLSIYYITILFLTILSTAASGQSTRRLVKDFDHDLKKDTVYINSDTKTLVCKLSSQKFNKIESQRIWKLNFGNTLVALKDGFEFWNDYGRSGFISTFAYNKKEKKMQLVKMKRTDYEVSGTYSGENGGTSNVNLLTNKYTAHFRVVRNKKVVELPVIQREMVFPKTYLQTFSDDINFDYEQKCVALYDQYQAKNK
;
A
#
# COMPACT_ATOMS: atom_id res chain seq x y z
N MET A 1 32.03 -44.45 2.10
CA MET A 1 31.89 -43.29 3.01
C MET A 1 31.49 -43.79 4.40
N ASN A 2 32.27 -43.47 5.44
CA ASN A 2 31.93 -43.83 6.81
C ASN A 2 30.66 -43.07 7.25
N LYS A 3 29.73 -43.74 7.95
CA LYS A 3 28.52 -43.13 8.53
C LYS A 3 28.83 -41.83 9.27
N LEU A 4 29.96 -41.77 9.98
CA LEU A 4 30.40 -40.58 10.71
C LEU A 4 30.65 -39.37 9.78
N SER A 5 31.23 -39.61 8.60
CA SER A 5 31.49 -38.57 7.58
C SER A 5 30.18 -38.06 6.95
N ILE A 6 29.18 -38.92 6.77
CA ILE A 6 27.84 -38.54 6.29
C ILE A 6 27.15 -37.64 7.33
N TYR A 7 27.27 -37.96 8.63
CA TYR A 7 26.71 -37.13 9.71
C TYR A 7 27.32 -35.72 9.72
N TYR A 8 28.65 -35.59 9.63
CA TYR A 8 29.30 -34.27 9.60
C TYR A 8 28.91 -33.45 8.37
N ILE A 9 28.82 -34.06 7.19
CA ILE A 9 28.38 -33.38 5.97
C ILE A 9 26.91 -32.93 6.09
N THR A 10 26.05 -33.76 6.68
CA THR A 10 24.62 -33.44 6.87
C THR A 10 24.44 -32.30 7.88
N ILE A 11 25.18 -32.30 8.99
CA ILE A 11 25.15 -31.23 9.99
C ILE A 11 25.69 -29.92 9.41
N LEU A 12 26.78 -29.96 8.64
CA LEU A 12 27.34 -28.77 7.98
C LEU A 12 26.39 -28.20 6.91
N PHE A 13 25.67 -29.06 6.19
CA PHE A 13 24.66 -28.61 5.21
C PHE A 13 23.46 -27.94 5.88
N LEU A 14 23.03 -28.46 7.04
CA LEU A 14 21.93 -27.87 7.84
C LEU A 14 22.30 -26.51 8.46
N THR A 15 23.55 -26.29 8.86
CA THR A 15 23.99 -24.99 9.39
C THR A 15 24.18 -23.92 8.31
N ILE A 16 24.48 -24.31 7.07
CA ILE A 16 24.55 -23.37 5.94
C ILE A 16 23.14 -22.92 5.53
N LEU A 17 22.15 -23.83 5.53
CA LEU A 17 20.76 -23.48 5.18
C LEU A 17 20.10 -22.50 6.17
N SER A 18 20.44 -22.54 7.46
CA SER A 18 19.82 -21.66 8.46
C SER A 18 20.29 -20.20 8.36
N THR A 19 21.43 -19.93 7.71
CA THR A 19 21.95 -18.56 7.50
C THR A 19 21.38 -17.86 6.26
N ALA A 20 20.71 -18.59 5.37
CA ALA A 20 20.13 -18.04 4.15
C ALA A 20 18.74 -17.40 4.35
N ALA A 21 18.14 -17.54 5.54
CA ALA A 21 16.88 -16.90 5.90
C ALA A 21 17.08 -15.40 6.15
N SER A 22 17.27 -14.63 5.08
CA SER A 22 17.22 -13.18 5.12
C SER A 22 15.76 -12.75 5.29
N GLY A 23 15.37 -12.46 6.54
CA GLY A 23 14.09 -11.85 6.85
C GLY A 23 14.01 -10.45 6.25
N GLN A 24 13.30 -10.30 5.14
CA GLN A 24 13.00 -8.99 4.58
C GLN A 24 12.05 -8.26 5.54
N SER A 25 12.52 -7.16 6.14
CA SER A 25 11.68 -6.33 6.99
C SER A 25 10.50 -5.80 6.19
N THR A 26 9.29 -5.87 6.76
CA THR A 26 8.09 -5.22 6.24
C THR A 26 8.26 -3.70 6.07
N ARG A 27 9.29 -3.09 6.64
CA ARG A 27 9.56 -1.64 6.52
C ARG A 27 10.67 -1.30 5.53
N ARG A 28 11.27 -2.30 4.86
CA ARG A 28 12.34 -2.11 3.87
C ARG A 28 12.26 -3.14 2.75
N LEU A 29 12.23 -2.65 1.53
CA LEU A 29 12.32 -3.44 0.31
C LEU A 29 13.67 -3.26 -0.36
N VAL A 30 14.25 -4.37 -0.82
CA VAL A 30 15.44 -4.40 -1.68
C VAL A 30 15.12 -5.18 -2.94
N LYS A 31 14.95 -4.47 -4.05
CA LYS A 31 14.47 -5.04 -5.31
C LYS A 31 14.88 -4.12 -6.47
N ASP A 32 15.03 -4.66 -7.67
CA ASP A 32 15.13 -3.88 -8.90
C ASP A 32 13.74 -3.31 -9.24
N PHE A 33 13.54 -2.01 -9.01
CA PHE A 33 12.28 -1.30 -9.26
C PHE A 33 12.29 -0.55 -10.59
N ASP A 34 13.46 -0.09 -11.06
CA ASP A 34 13.59 0.65 -12.32
C ASP A 34 13.97 -0.21 -13.54
N HIS A 35 14.16 -1.51 -13.32
CA HIS A 35 14.45 -2.55 -14.31
C HIS A 35 15.82 -2.40 -15.00
N ASP A 36 16.82 -1.93 -14.27
CA ASP A 36 18.21 -1.83 -14.75
C ASP A 36 19.13 -3.00 -14.30
N LEU A 37 18.53 -4.05 -13.72
CA LEU A 37 19.18 -5.23 -13.15
C LEU A 37 20.01 -4.96 -11.89
N LYS A 38 19.96 -3.75 -11.33
CA LYS A 38 20.58 -3.42 -10.05
C LYS A 38 19.53 -3.33 -8.96
N LYS A 39 19.92 -3.59 -7.71
CA LYS A 39 19.00 -3.56 -6.58
C LYS A 39 18.81 -2.12 -6.10
N ASP A 40 17.57 -1.70 -6.04
CA ASP A 40 17.13 -0.47 -5.42
C ASP A 40 16.69 -0.70 -3.98
N THR A 41 16.45 0.39 -3.25
CA THR A 41 15.87 0.31 -1.91
C THR A 41 14.68 1.24 -1.77
N VAL A 42 13.62 0.75 -1.13
CA VAL A 42 12.53 1.56 -0.58
C VAL A 42 12.40 1.25 0.90
N TYR A 43 12.24 2.24 1.77
CA TYR A 43 12.02 2.01 3.19
C TYR A 43 11.21 3.11 3.85
N ILE A 44 10.64 2.79 5.00
CA ILE A 44 9.90 3.74 5.84
C ILE A 44 10.86 4.34 6.86
N ASN A 45 11.07 5.65 6.81
CA ASN A 45 11.84 6.37 7.81
C ASN A 45 10.90 6.85 8.92
N SER A 46 10.97 6.20 10.08
CA SER A 46 10.12 6.51 11.22
C SER A 46 10.42 7.89 11.84
N ASP A 47 11.67 8.33 11.83
CA ASP A 47 12.10 9.57 12.49
C ASP A 47 11.57 10.80 11.75
N THR A 48 11.68 10.78 10.42
CA THR A 48 11.17 11.86 9.55
C THR A 48 9.73 11.65 9.11
N LYS A 49 9.18 10.45 9.36
CA LYS A 49 7.87 9.98 8.89
C LYS A 49 7.72 10.09 7.37
N THR A 50 8.68 9.55 6.62
CA THR A 50 8.71 9.60 5.16
C THR A 50 8.89 8.22 4.54
N LEU A 51 8.50 8.08 3.27
CA LEU A 51 8.99 7.00 2.42
C LEU A 51 10.28 7.46 1.74
N VAL A 52 11.31 6.63 1.82
CA VAL A 52 12.59 6.90 1.17
C VAL A 52 12.81 5.89 0.07
N CYS A 53 13.21 6.37 -1.11
CA CYS A 53 13.58 5.55 -2.25
C CYS A 53 14.98 5.92 -2.74
N LYS A 54 15.76 4.90 -3.12
CA LYS A 54 17.07 5.04 -3.74
C LYS A 54 17.11 4.13 -4.96
N LEU A 55 17.03 4.73 -6.14
CA LEU A 55 17.06 4.04 -7.43
C LEU A 55 18.47 4.06 -8.04
N SER A 56 18.89 2.96 -8.62
CA SER A 56 20.14 2.79 -9.36
C SER A 56 20.22 3.73 -10.56
N SER A 57 19.13 3.89 -11.32
CA SER A 57 19.03 4.85 -12.43
C SER A 57 19.22 6.31 -12.01
N GLN A 58 19.10 6.58 -10.70
CA GLN A 58 19.33 7.89 -10.09
C GLN A 58 20.60 7.93 -9.22
N LYS A 59 21.57 7.04 -9.49
CA LYS A 59 22.84 6.95 -8.75
C LYS A 59 22.64 6.76 -7.24
N PHE A 60 21.55 6.13 -6.84
CA PHE A 60 21.14 5.92 -5.44
C PHE A 60 20.97 7.21 -4.63
N ASN A 61 20.72 8.34 -5.31
CA ASN A 61 20.33 9.58 -4.66
C ASN A 61 19.07 9.35 -3.82
N LYS A 62 19.04 9.98 -2.63
CA LYS A 62 17.92 9.86 -1.70
C LYS A 62 16.74 10.67 -2.24
N ILE A 63 15.63 9.99 -2.55
CA ILE A 63 14.33 10.60 -2.84
C ILE A 63 13.44 10.35 -1.64
N GLU A 64 12.86 11.40 -1.08
CA GLU A 64 11.97 11.29 0.08
C GLU A 64 10.60 11.82 -0.27
N SER A 65 9.57 11.16 0.24
CA SER A 65 8.22 11.73 0.24
C SER A 65 8.14 12.97 1.12
N GLN A 66 7.04 13.70 1.01
CA GLN A 66 6.67 14.64 2.06
C GLN A 66 6.36 13.86 3.35
N ARG A 67 6.27 14.59 4.45
CA ARG A 67 5.98 14.03 5.77
C ARG A 67 4.58 13.39 5.76
N ILE A 68 4.50 12.16 6.25
CA ILE A 68 3.27 11.42 6.50
C ILE A 68 2.90 11.67 7.96
N TRP A 69 1.97 12.59 8.20
CA TRP A 69 1.64 13.03 9.56
C TRP A 69 1.10 11.91 10.43
N LYS A 70 0.25 11.07 9.82
CA LYS A 70 -0.47 9.98 10.45
C LYS A 70 0.15 8.62 10.04
N LEU A 71 1.46 8.49 10.28
CA LEU A 71 2.18 7.22 10.13
C LEU A 71 1.93 6.33 11.36
N ASN A 72 0.94 5.44 11.27
CA ASN A 72 0.43 4.68 12.43
C ASN A 72 1.15 3.35 12.64
N PHE A 73 0.97 2.75 13.81
CA PHE A 73 1.45 1.40 14.06
C PHE A 73 0.83 0.41 13.06
N GLY A 74 1.63 -0.52 12.52
CA GLY A 74 1.18 -1.48 11.51
C GLY A 74 1.42 -1.08 10.05
N ASN A 75 2.07 0.06 9.78
CA ASN A 75 2.46 0.39 8.41
C ASN A 75 3.50 -0.59 7.84
N THR A 76 3.32 -0.97 6.57
CA THR A 76 4.12 -2.00 5.89
C THR A 76 4.35 -1.64 4.42
N LEU A 77 5.43 -2.18 3.86
CA LEU A 77 5.78 -2.17 2.46
C LEU A 77 5.64 -3.59 1.90
N VAL A 78 4.99 -3.70 0.76
CA VAL A 78 4.82 -4.97 0.04
C VAL A 78 5.43 -4.82 -1.34
N ALA A 79 6.39 -5.68 -1.69
CA ALA A 79 6.97 -5.67 -3.03
C ALA A 79 5.96 -6.22 -4.06
N LEU A 80 5.78 -5.50 -5.16
CA LEU A 80 5.03 -5.94 -6.33
C LEU A 80 5.97 -6.21 -7.49
N LYS A 81 5.52 -6.89 -8.54
CA LYS A 81 6.32 -7.13 -9.76
C LYS A 81 6.92 -5.85 -10.32
N ASP A 82 6.10 -4.82 -10.51
CA ASP A 82 6.46 -3.56 -11.18
C ASP A 82 6.46 -2.34 -10.23
N GLY A 83 6.73 -2.56 -8.94
CA GLY A 83 6.74 -1.51 -7.94
C GLY A 83 6.52 -2.02 -6.52
N PHE A 84 5.81 -1.26 -5.70
CA PHE A 84 5.50 -1.64 -4.31
C PHE A 84 4.18 -1.03 -3.85
N GLU A 85 3.61 -1.60 -2.79
CA GLU A 85 2.52 -1.00 -2.03
C GLU A 85 3.03 -0.48 -0.70
N PHE A 86 2.55 0.70 -0.30
CA PHE A 86 2.66 1.23 1.05
C PHE A 86 1.30 1.12 1.72
N TRP A 87 1.23 0.31 2.78
CA TRP A 87 0.03 0.09 3.56
C TRP A 87 0.13 0.91 4.83
N ASN A 88 -0.89 1.70 5.12
CA ASN A 88 -0.97 2.49 6.34
C ASN A 88 -2.41 2.40 6.87
N ASP A 89 -2.57 1.75 8.02
CA ASP A 89 -3.86 1.58 8.68
C ASP A 89 -4.11 2.74 9.64
N TYR A 90 -5.32 3.31 9.63
CA TYR A 90 -5.77 4.40 10.50
C TYR A 90 -6.82 3.94 11.51
N GLY A 91 -6.91 2.64 11.76
CA GLY A 91 -7.80 2.03 12.76
C GLY A 91 -9.23 1.91 12.26
N ARG A 92 -9.86 3.04 11.89
CA ARG A 92 -11.23 3.05 11.32
C ARG A 92 -11.24 2.87 9.80
N SER A 93 -10.14 3.23 9.14
CA SER A 93 -9.95 3.07 7.71
C SER A 93 -8.49 2.73 7.42
N GLY A 94 -8.24 1.86 6.43
CA GLY A 94 -6.89 1.51 6.00
C GLY A 94 -6.66 1.92 4.56
N PHE A 95 -5.47 2.41 4.25
CA PHE A 95 -5.09 2.81 2.89
C PHE A 95 -3.94 1.97 2.37
N ILE A 96 -4.03 1.67 1.08
CA ILE A 96 -2.96 1.07 0.30
C ILE A 96 -2.64 2.00 -0.85
N SER A 97 -1.45 2.58 -0.81
CA SER A 97 -0.88 3.41 -1.88
C SER A 97 0.06 2.57 -2.74
N THR A 98 -0.30 2.29 -3.99
CA THR A 98 0.52 1.51 -4.91
C THR A 98 1.39 2.42 -5.77
N PHE A 99 2.70 2.21 -5.72
CA PHE A 99 3.69 2.91 -6.53
C PHE A 99 4.25 1.98 -7.62
N ALA A 100 4.48 2.53 -8.80
CA ALA A 100 5.17 1.87 -9.90
C ALA A 100 6.19 2.81 -10.55
N TYR A 101 7.25 2.25 -11.14
CA TYR A 101 8.26 3.06 -11.81
C TYR A 101 7.74 3.58 -13.15
N ASN A 102 7.68 4.90 -13.29
CA ASN A 102 7.39 5.55 -14.57
C ASN A 102 8.69 5.69 -15.37
N LYS A 103 8.87 4.84 -16.39
CA LYS A 103 10.06 4.83 -17.25
C LYS A 103 10.29 6.13 -18.02
N LYS A 104 9.23 6.82 -18.43
CA LYS A 104 9.32 8.09 -19.18
C LYS A 104 9.88 9.21 -18.31
N GLU A 105 9.36 9.31 -17.09
CA GLU A 105 9.66 10.38 -16.15
C GLU A 105 10.81 10.02 -15.18
N LYS A 106 11.24 8.76 -15.23
CA LYS A 106 12.27 8.14 -14.38
C LYS A 106 12.00 8.30 -12.88
N LYS A 107 10.73 8.15 -12.47
CA LYS A 107 10.27 8.39 -11.09
C LYS A 107 9.32 7.32 -10.61
N MET A 108 9.32 7.03 -9.31
CA MET A 108 8.26 6.24 -8.67
C MET A 108 6.97 7.06 -8.61
N GLN A 109 5.93 6.60 -9.32
CA GLN A 109 4.64 7.25 -9.43
C GLN A 109 3.59 6.49 -8.63
N LEU A 110 2.71 7.21 -7.92
CA LEU A 110 1.51 6.64 -7.33
C LEU A 110 0.51 6.32 -8.46
N VAL A 111 0.13 5.04 -8.60
CA VAL A 111 -0.70 4.57 -9.73
C VAL A 111 -2.06 4.05 -9.29
N LYS A 112 -2.22 3.70 -8.01
CA LYS A 112 -3.47 3.20 -7.47
C LYS A 112 -3.57 3.53 -5.98
N MET A 113 -4.78 3.82 -5.53
CA MET A 113 -5.13 3.84 -4.12
C MET A 113 -6.24 2.83 -3.85
N LYS A 114 -6.16 2.11 -2.74
CA LYS A 114 -7.26 1.32 -2.20
C LYS A 114 -7.55 1.81 -0.79
N ARG A 115 -8.82 1.75 -0.39
CA ARG A 115 -9.27 2.07 0.95
C ARG A 115 -10.23 1.00 1.44
N THR A 116 -10.03 0.58 2.68
CA THR A 116 -10.99 -0.23 3.43
C THR A 116 -11.58 0.63 4.52
N ASP A 117 -12.90 0.65 4.58
CA ASP A 117 -13.72 1.29 5.59
C ASP A 117 -14.24 0.24 6.55
N TYR A 118 -13.71 0.22 7.77
CA TYR A 118 -14.23 -0.63 8.82
C TYR A 118 -15.44 0.00 9.51
N GLU A 119 -15.51 1.33 9.54
CA GLU A 119 -16.60 2.06 10.17
C GLU A 119 -16.81 3.44 9.53
N VAL A 120 -17.87 3.59 8.75
CA VAL A 120 -18.25 4.91 8.18
C VAL A 120 -19.18 5.68 9.11
N SER A 121 -20.03 4.98 9.88
CA SER A 121 -20.85 5.59 10.93
C SER A 121 -20.56 4.95 12.29
N GLY A 122 -20.34 5.78 13.31
CA GLY A 122 -19.93 5.45 14.69
C GLY A 122 -20.83 4.49 15.50
N THR A 123 -21.83 3.90 14.85
CA THR A 123 -22.94 3.17 15.48
C THR A 123 -22.86 1.66 15.19
N TYR A 124 -22.20 1.27 14.10
CA TYR A 124 -22.17 -0.11 13.60
C TYR A 124 -20.77 -0.47 13.09
N SER A 125 -19.78 -0.35 13.98
CA SER A 125 -18.38 -0.66 13.70
C SER A 125 -18.24 -2.08 13.14
N GLY A 126 -17.59 -2.22 11.99
CA GLY A 126 -17.37 -3.50 11.32
C GLY A 126 -18.58 -4.05 10.55
N GLU A 127 -19.73 -3.38 10.57
CA GLU A 127 -20.97 -3.82 9.90
C GLU A 127 -21.42 -2.87 8.78
N ASN A 128 -20.99 -1.61 8.82
CA ASN A 128 -21.13 -0.64 7.73
C ASN A 128 -19.78 -0.43 7.01
N GLY A 129 -19.75 0.46 6.02
CA GLY A 129 -18.54 0.78 5.27
C GLY A 129 -18.32 -0.14 4.08
N GLY A 130 -17.09 -0.58 3.82
CA GLY A 130 -16.77 -1.40 2.64
C GLY A 130 -15.38 -1.17 2.08
N THR A 131 -15.22 -1.42 0.78
CA THR A 131 -13.93 -1.26 0.10
C THR A 131 -14.06 -0.42 -1.15
N SER A 132 -13.03 0.37 -1.44
CA SER A 132 -12.96 1.19 -2.63
C SER A 132 -11.56 1.20 -3.21
N ASN A 133 -11.47 1.40 -4.53
CA ASN A 133 -10.19 1.60 -5.18
C ASN A 133 -10.31 2.56 -6.36
N VAL A 134 -9.23 3.29 -6.62
CA VAL A 134 -9.07 4.17 -7.79
C VAL A 134 -7.77 3.84 -8.51
N ASN A 135 -7.86 3.64 -9.82
CA ASN A 135 -6.70 3.58 -10.70
C ASN A 135 -6.38 5.00 -11.19
N LEU A 136 -5.25 5.55 -10.77
CA LEU A 136 -4.87 6.95 -11.03
C LEU A 136 -4.33 7.19 -12.44
N LEU A 137 -4.09 6.12 -13.21
CA LEU A 137 -3.71 6.22 -14.62
C LEU A 137 -4.93 6.35 -15.53
N THR A 138 -6.07 5.80 -15.11
CA THR A 138 -7.32 5.78 -15.90
C THR A 138 -8.45 6.57 -15.24
N ASN A 139 -8.23 7.09 -14.03
CA ASN A 139 -9.22 7.68 -13.14
C ASN A 139 -10.42 6.78 -12.80
N LYS A 140 -10.38 5.48 -13.15
CA LYS A 140 -11.48 4.56 -12.89
C LYS A 140 -11.54 4.24 -11.40
N TYR A 141 -12.68 4.53 -10.80
CA TYR A 141 -13.01 4.25 -9.42
C TYR A 141 -14.09 3.19 -9.32
N THR A 142 -13.91 2.27 -8.38
CA THR A 142 -14.91 1.25 -8.01
C THR A 142 -15.04 1.17 -6.50
N ALA A 143 -16.28 1.08 -6.00
CA ALA A 143 -16.54 0.82 -4.59
C ALA A 143 -17.68 -0.18 -4.36
N HIS A 144 -17.52 -0.92 -3.28
CA HIS A 144 -18.48 -1.87 -2.72
C HIS A 144 -18.74 -1.43 -1.29
N PHE A 145 -19.95 -0.98 -1.01
CA PHE A 145 -20.34 -0.47 0.29
C PHE A 145 -21.53 -1.23 0.84
N ARG A 146 -21.61 -1.28 2.16
CA ARG A 146 -22.70 -1.88 2.93
C ARG A 146 -23.16 -0.93 4.03
N VAL A 147 -24.44 -1.03 4.35
CA VAL A 147 -25.11 -0.19 5.36
C VAL A 147 -25.91 -1.08 6.30
N VAL A 148 -26.13 -0.64 7.54
CA VAL A 148 -27.02 -1.36 8.46
C VAL A 148 -28.41 -0.72 8.43
N ARG A 149 -29.44 -1.51 8.18
CA ARG A 149 -30.86 -1.11 8.22
C ARG A 149 -31.67 -2.13 8.99
N ASN A 150 -32.48 -1.67 9.94
CA ASN A 150 -33.29 -2.55 10.79
C ASN A 150 -32.46 -3.72 11.40
N LYS A 151 -31.24 -3.41 11.86
CA LYS A 151 -30.26 -4.38 12.41
C LYS A 151 -29.80 -5.47 11.42
N LYS A 152 -29.87 -5.21 10.11
CA LYS A 152 -29.36 -6.10 9.06
C LYS A 152 -28.37 -5.36 8.17
N VAL A 153 -27.28 -6.03 7.79
CA VAL A 153 -26.34 -5.53 6.78
C VAL A 153 -26.97 -5.64 5.40
N VAL A 154 -26.96 -4.54 4.66
CA VAL A 154 -27.50 -4.42 3.30
C VAL A 154 -26.38 -3.90 2.39
N GLU A 155 -26.06 -4.66 1.36
CA GLU A 155 -25.13 -4.24 0.31
C GLU A 155 -25.77 -3.12 -0.55
N LEU A 156 -25.01 -2.06 -0.79
CA LEU A 156 -25.38 -1.02 -1.74
C LEU A 156 -24.97 -1.43 -3.16
N PRO A 157 -25.63 -0.90 -4.20
CA PRO A 157 -25.19 -1.10 -5.57
C PRO A 157 -23.72 -0.70 -5.77
N VAL A 158 -22.98 -1.50 -6.54
CA VAL A 158 -21.58 -1.22 -6.88
C VAL A 158 -21.47 0.15 -7.54
N ILE A 159 -20.57 0.97 -7.04
CA ILE A 159 -20.31 2.30 -7.59
C ILE A 159 -19.16 2.17 -8.59
N GLN A 160 -19.40 2.56 -9.84
CA GLN A 160 -18.36 2.69 -10.86
C GLN A 160 -18.46 4.08 -11.47
N ARG A 161 -17.36 4.83 -11.42
CA ARG A 161 -17.28 6.19 -11.98
C ARG A 161 -15.84 6.63 -12.20
N GLU A 162 -15.67 7.83 -12.74
CA GLU A 162 -14.37 8.49 -12.74
C GLU A 162 -14.15 9.27 -11.43
N MET A 163 -12.92 9.22 -10.93
CA MET A 163 -12.46 10.00 -9.79
C MET A 163 -11.02 10.47 -10.06
N VAL A 164 -10.87 11.76 -10.33
CA VAL A 164 -9.60 12.35 -10.75
C VAL A 164 -8.81 12.85 -9.53
N PHE A 165 -7.49 12.65 -9.60
CA PHE A 165 -6.49 13.14 -8.65
C PHE A 165 -5.29 13.73 -9.40
N PRO A 166 -4.49 14.60 -8.76
CA PRO A 166 -3.24 15.06 -9.33
C PRO A 166 -2.27 13.89 -9.56
N LYS A 167 -1.43 14.03 -10.58
CA LYS A 167 -0.34 13.08 -10.84
C LYS A 167 0.70 13.20 -9.73
N THR A 168 0.82 12.16 -8.90
CA THR A 168 1.69 12.16 -7.72
C THR A 168 2.87 11.24 -7.89
N TYR A 169 4.07 11.73 -7.56
CA TYR A 169 5.28 10.93 -7.46
C TYR A 169 5.65 10.73 -5.98
N LEU A 170 6.57 9.81 -5.70
CA LEU A 170 7.05 9.57 -4.34
C LEU A 170 7.45 10.89 -3.65
N GLN A 171 8.21 11.74 -4.32
CA GLN A 171 8.71 13.00 -3.76
C GLN A 171 7.64 14.04 -3.42
N THR A 172 6.45 13.92 -4.02
CA THR A 172 5.30 14.81 -3.77
C THR A 172 4.19 14.10 -3.02
N PHE A 173 4.41 12.87 -2.57
CA PHE A 173 3.43 12.09 -1.83
C PHE A 173 3.41 12.53 -0.36
N SER A 174 2.22 12.77 0.17
CA SER A 174 1.89 12.91 1.59
C SER A 174 0.63 12.09 1.88
N ASP A 175 0.21 12.01 3.15
CA ASP A 175 -1.09 11.45 3.51
C ASP A 175 -2.29 12.33 3.10
N ASP A 176 -2.06 13.56 2.63
CA ASP A 176 -3.15 14.46 2.19
C ASP A 176 -3.95 13.85 1.03
N ILE A 177 -3.30 13.24 0.04
CA ILE A 177 -4.01 12.63 -1.09
C ILE A 177 -4.87 11.43 -0.66
N ASN A 178 -4.47 10.73 0.42
CA ASN A 178 -5.28 9.65 1.00
C ASN A 178 -6.52 10.25 1.69
N PHE A 179 -6.36 11.35 2.43
CA PHE A 179 -7.50 12.01 3.07
C PHE A 179 -8.46 12.67 2.06
N ASP A 180 -7.95 13.24 0.98
CA ASP A 180 -8.76 13.72 -0.15
C ASP A 180 -9.55 12.56 -0.79
N TYR A 181 -8.92 11.40 -0.92
CA TYR A 181 -9.56 10.20 -1.44
C TYR A 181 -10.67 9.69 -0.51
N GLU A 182 -10.43 9.67 0.80
CA GLU A 182 -11.42 9.34 1.82
C GLU A 182 -12.63 10.27 1.76
N GLN A 183 -12.44 11.59 1.72
CA GLN A 183 -13.55 12.54 1.65
C GLN A 183 -14.45 12.28 0.43
N LYS A 184 -13.85 12.02 -0.73
CA LYS A 184 -14.61 11.68 -1.96
C LYS A 184 -15.34 10.34 -1.88
N CYS A 185 -14.79 9.35 -1.16
CA CYS A 185 -15.42 8.06 -0.92
C CYS A 185 -16.60 8.17 0.06
N VAL A 186 -16.44 8.91 1.15
CA VAL A 186 -17.51 9.12 2.14
C VAL A 186 -18.69 9.88 1.51
N ALA A 187 -18.42 10.93 0.73
CA ALA A 187 -19.48 11.67 0.03
C ALA A 187 -20.31 10.77 -0.91
N LEU A 188 -19.68 9.79 -1.56
CA LEU A 188 -20.39 8.78 -2.35
C LEU A 188 -21.25 7.86 -1.53
N TYR A 189 -20.66 7.33 -0.46
CA TYR A 189 -21.33 6.43 0.44
C TYR A 189 -22.63 7.09 0.95
N ASP A 190 -22.55 8.33 1.41
CA ASP A 190 -23.70 9.10 1.90
C ASP A 190 -24.75 9.30 0.82
N GLN A 191 -24.32 9.69 -0.39
CA GLN A 191 -25.21 9.88 -1.54
C GLN A 191 -25.96 8.58 -1.91
N TYR A 192 -25.25 7.46 -1.99
CA TYR A 192 -25.83 6.17 -2.38
C TYR A 192 -26.69 5.58 -1.26
N GLN A 193 -26.28 5.73 0.01
CA GLN A 193 -27.09 5.33 1.15
C GLN A 193 -28.42 6.09 1.15
N ALA A 194 -28.41 7.40 0.93
CA ALA A 194 -29.60 8.23 0.91
C ALA A 194 -30.54 7.89 -0.27
N LYS A 195 -29.97 7.64 -1.46
CA LYS A 195 -30.75 7.31 -2.67
C LYS A 195 -31.42 5.94 -2.62
N ASN A 196 -30.80 4.98 -1.95
CA ASN A 196 -31.27 3.58 -1.96
C ASN A 196 -32.02 3.21 -0.68
N LYS A 197 -32.60 4.15 0.08
CA LYS A 197 -33.26 3.90 1.38
C LYS A 197 -34.39 2.88 1.30
#